data_AF-A0A6B3HRJ5-F1
#
_entry.id   AF-A0A6B3HRJ5-F1
#
_cell.length_a   1.000
_cell.length_b   1.000
_cell.length_c   1.000
_cell.angle_alpha   90.00
_cell.angle_beta   90.00
_cell.angle_gamma   90.00
#
_symmetry.space_group_name_H-M   'P 1'
#
loop_
_entity.id
_entity.type
_entity.pdbx_description
1 polymer ?
#
loop_
_entity_poly.entity_id
_entity_poly.type
_entity_poly.pdbx_seq_one_letter_code
_entity_poly.pdbx_strand_id
1 'polypeptide(L)'
;PPAGAAAEPVAGDATGWSMEERLHNQVWGMFEDLARTVAAYRGAVEFAEDRRERETDAALDDPRARGGQRAADARATASERYGTLVARAQEALDRDLAQLTAESRVVEPALPMALAGWDSPVWHAYRPPERPPLAVRLGELRLPEAPELRVPMLVRLPLERGLWIDAGRLQDGEGESRPAGLRALAAESAALLTLRLLAVHPPGALTPHLLDPAGSGTAAFAGLR
;
A
#
# COMPACT_ATOMS: atom_id res chain seq x y z
N PRO A 1 -35.50 11.60 -2.94
CA PRO A 1 -34.39 10.64 -2.75
C PRO A 1 -33.91 10.65 -1.29
N PRO A 2 -33.72 9.50 -0.62
CA PRO A 2 -33.09 9.51 0.69
C PRO A 2 -31.64 9.98 0.51
N ALA A 3 -31.18 10.86 1.39
CA ALA A 3 -29.79 11.28 1.45
C ALA A 3 -28.94 10.10 1.97
N GLY A 4 -27.85 9.76 1.28
CA GLY A 4 -26.75 9.02 1.89
C GLY A 4 -26.45 7.60 1.39
N ALA A 5 -26.98 7.15 0.25
CA ALA A 5 -26.36 6.02 -0.43
C ALA A 5 -25.06 6.52 -1.08
N ALA A 6 -23.90 5.98 -0.68
CA ALA A 6 -22.65 6.22 -1.38
C ALA A 6 -22.85 5.83 -2.85
N ALA A 7 -22.46 6.70 -3.78
CA ALA A 7 -22.56 6.40 -5.20
C ALA A 7 -21.77 5.13 -5.51
N GLU A 8 -22.28 4.30 -6.42
CA GLU A 8 -21.53 3.13 -6.86
C GLU A 8 -20.19 3.56 -7.48
N PRO A 9 -19.07 2.92 -7.11
CA PRO A 9 -17.77 3.26 -7.67
C PRO A 9 -17.75 3.14 -9.19
N VAL A 10 -17.16 4.13 -9.86
CA VAL A 10 -16.98 4.16 -11.32
C VAL A 10 -15.50 4.31 -11.64
N ALA A 11 -15.01 3.51 -12.60
CA ALA A 11 -13.63 3.61 -13.07
C ALA A 11 -13.41 4.89 -13.87
N GLY A 12 -12.37 5.64 -13.52
CA GLY A 12 -12.01 6.90 -14.16
C GLY A 12 -12.87 8.09 -13.72
N ASP A 13 -13.43 8.05 -12.50
CA ASP A 13 -14.27 9.12 -11.92
C ASP A 13 -13.45 10.32 -11.39
N ALA A 14 -12.15 10.12 -11.15
CA ALA A 14 -11.27 11.23 -10.78
C ALA A 14 -11.09 12.24 -11.92
N THR A 15 -10.69 13.46 -11.59
CA THR A 15 -10.43 14.52 -12.57
C THR A 15 -9.19 14.21 -13.42
N GLY A 16 -9.19 14.62 -14.69
CA GLY A 16 -8.08 14.40 -15.60
C GLY A 16 -8.43 14.66 -17.07
N TRP A 17 -7.41 14.86 -17.89
CA TRP A 17 -7.54 15.22 -19.31
C TRP A 17 -7.68 13.99 -20.21
N SER A 18 -7.22 12.82 -19.77
CA SER A 18 -7.34 11.54 -20.46
C SER A 18 -7.89 10.45 -19.54
N MET A 19 -8.41 9.37 -20.11
CA MET A 19 -8.86 8.22 -19.30
C MET A 19 -7.73 7.62 -18.46
N GLU A 20 -6.52 7.50 -19.04
CA GLU A 20 -5.33 7.01 -18.32
C GLU A 20 -5.00 7.91 -17.12
N GLU A 21 -5.07 9.23 -17.30
CA GLU A 21 -4.82 10.19 -16.22
C GLU A 21 -5.88 10.13 -15.13
N ARG A 22 -7.17 10.01 -15.49
CA ARG A 22 -8.25 9.84 -14.51
C ARG A 22 -8.07 8.55 -13.70
N LEU A 23 -7.74 7.43 -14.35
CA LEU A 23 -7.50 6.16 -13.66
C LEU A 23 -6.27 6.24 -12.75
N HIS A 24 -5.18 6.85 -13.21
CA HIS A 24 -4.00 7.11 -12.38
C HIS A 24 -4.37 7.94 -11.14
N ASN A 25 -5.09 9.06 -11.32
CA ASN A 25 -5.47 9.94 -10.23
C ASN A 25 -6.43 9.27 -9.25
N GLN A 26 -7.31 8.40 -9.74
CA GLN A 26 -8.20 7.62 -8.89
C GLN A 26 -7.42 6.63 -8.02
N VAL A 27 -6.47 5.89 -8.59
CA VAL A 27 -5.59 5.00 -7.81
C VAL A 27 -4.75 5.78 -6.80
N TRP A 28 -4.27 6.96 -7.18
CA TRP A 28 -3.56 7.85 -6.24
C TRP A 28 -4.45 8.28 -5.07
N GLY A 29 -5.70 8.68 -5.34
CA GLY A 29 -6.68 9.00 -4.30
C GLY A 29 -6.97 7.80 -3.39
N MET A 30 -7.15 6.60 -3.95
CA MET A 30 -7.33 5.37 -3.16
C MET A 30 -6.14 5.11 -2.23
N PHE A 31 -4.91 5.37 -2.69
CA PHE A 31 -3.72 5.27 -1.85
C PHE A 31 -3.72 6.30 -0.70
N GLU A 32 -4.02 7.56 -1.00
CA GLU A 32 -4.11 8.62 0.01
C GLU A 32 -5.18 8.31 1.07
N ASP A 33 -6.32 7.80 0.62
CA ASP A 33 -7.44 7.40 1.47
C ASP A 33 -7.06 6.22 2.36
N LEU A 34 -6.41 5.20 1.80
CA LEU A 34 -5.89 4.08 2.57
C LEU A 34 -4.91 4.53 3.65
N ALA A 35 -3.93 5.37 3.28
CA ALA A 35 -2.94 5.89 4.21
C ALA A 35 -3.58 6.71 5.33
N ARG A 36 -4.55 7.56 4.98
CA ARG A 36 -5.29 8.41 5.91
C ARG A 36 -6.14 7.60 6.89
N THR A 37 -6.91 6.63 6.41
CA THR A 37 -7.76 5.77 7.25
C THR A 37 -6.92 4.93 8.21
N VAL A 38 -5.82 4.32 7.75
CA VAL A 38 -4.92 3.53 8.61
C VAL A 38 -4.25 4.40 9.67
N ALA A 39 -3.78 5.60 9.29
CA ALA A 39 -3.21 6.55 10.24
C ALA A 39 -4.23 6.98 11.30
N ALA A 40 -5.48 7.24 10.91
CA ALA A 40 -6.56 7.58 11.83
C ALA A 40 -6.86 6.44 12.80
N TYR A 41 -6.93 5.19 12.32
CA TYR A 41 -7.12 4.01 13.16
C TYR A 41 -5.99 3.85 14.18
N ARG A 42 -4.73 3.84 13.71
CA ARG A 42 -3.56 3.66 14.58
C ARG A 42 -3.46 4.77 15.63
N GLY A 43 -3.70 6.02 15.24
CA GLY A 43 -3.72 7.15 16.16
C GLY A 43 -4.87 7.08 17.18
N ALA A 44 -6.04 6.55 16.80
CA ALA A 44 -7.14 6.34 17.73
C ALA A 44 -6.84 5.23 18.76
N VAL A 45 -6.18 4.15 18.33
CA VAL A 45 -5.70 3.08 19.22
C VAL A 45 -4.67 3.62 20.20
N GLU A 46 -3.63 4.30 19.70
CA GLU A 46 -2.59 4.92 20.54
C GLU A 46 -3.19 5.89 21.56
N PHE A 47 -4.11 6.76 21.15
CA PHE A 47 -4.82 7.65 22.08
C PHE A 47 -5.62 6.88 23.16
N ALA A 48 -6.26 5.77 22.79
CA ALA A 48 -7.00 4.95 23.74
C ALA A 48 -6.06 4.27 24.75
N GLU A 49 -4.89 3.83 24.30
CA GLU A 49 -3.83 3.25 25.15
C GLU A 49 -3.30 4.28 26.15
N ASP A 50 -2.88 5.45 25.67
CA ASP A 50 -2.39 6.56 26.49
C ASP A 50 -3.43 7.00 27.52
N ARG A 51 -4.72 6.99 27.15
CA ARG A 51 -5.80 7.34 28.06
C ARG A 51 -5.96 6.28 29.15
N ARG A 52 -5.93 4.99 28.79
CA ARG A 52 -6.06 3.89 29.74
C ARG A 52 -4.90 3.88 30.73
N GLU A 53 -3.69 4.14 30.26
CA GLU A 53 -2.49 4.25 31.11
C GLU A 53 -2.66 5.37 32.13
N ARG A 54 -2.99 6.60 31.68
CA ARG A 54 -3.25 7.74 32.58
C ARG A 54 -4.37 7.49 33.59
N GLU A 55 -5.47 6.87 33.18
CA GLU A 55 -6.59 6.52 34.09
C GLU A 55 -6.16 5.44 35.10
N THR A 56 -5.27 4.52 34.71
CA THR A 56 -4.73 3.48 35.59
C THR A 56 -3.76 4.08 36.61
N ASP A 57 -2.86 4.95 36.18
CA ASP A 57 -1.91 5.63 37.07
C ASP A 57 -2.63 6.49 38.11
N ALA A 58 -3.63 7.27 37.68
CA ALA A 58 -4.46 8.07 38.58
C ALA A 58 -5.21 7.21 39.62
N ALA A 59 -5.58 5.97 39.28
CA ALA A 59 -6.20 5.04 40.23
C ALA A 59 -5.20 4.47 41.25
N LEU A 60 -3.89 4.56 40.97
CA LEU A 60 -2.80 4.08 41.83
C LEU A 60 -2.16 5.19 42.68
N ASP A 61 -2.48 6.47 42.40
CA ASP A 61 -1.95 7.64 43.10
C ASP A 61 -2.26 7.67 44.60
N ASP A 62 -3.38 7.11 45.06
CA ASP A 62 -3.67 7.00 46.50
C ASP A 62 -3.03 5.73 47.12
N PRO A 63 -1.99 5.88 47.97
CA PRO A 63 -1.29 4.76 48.57
C PRO A 63 -2.17 3.87 49.46
N ARG A 64 -3.25 4.43 50.04
CA ARG A 64 -4.14 3.70 50.95
C ARG A 64 -5.24 2.94 50.21
N ALA A 65 -5.51 3.28 48.95
CA ALA A 65 -6.59 2.69 48.15
C ALA A 65 -6.10 1.71 47.07
N ARG A 66 -4.79 1.58 46.85
CA ARG A 66 -4.18 0.77 45.76
C ARG A 66 -4.69 -0.67 45.65
N GLY A 67 -4.98 -1.34 46.77
CA GLY A 67 -5.43 -2.73 46.82
C GLY A 67 -6.95 -2.93 46.97
N GLY A 68 -7.73 -1.84 47.01
CA GLY A 68 -9.16 -1.89 47.31
C GLY A 68 -10.04 -2.08 46.07
N GLN A 69 -11.28 -2.51 46.29
CA GLN A 69 -12.31 -2.69 45.26
C GLN A 69 -12.45 -1.45 44.35
N ARG A 70 -12.36 -0.25 44.93
CA ARG A 70 -12.45 1.02 44.18
C ARG A 70 -11.38 1.17 43.10
N ALA A 71 -10.14 0.74 43.37
CA ALA A 71 -9.06 0.78 42.38
C ALA A 71 -9.24 -0.30 41.29
N ALA A 72 -9.83 -1.45 41.65
CA ALA A 72 -10.20 -2.47 40.69
C ALA A 72 -11.34 -2.01 39.76
N ASP A 73 -12.39 -1.38 40.31
CA ASP A 73 -13.52 -0.86 39.55
C ASP A 73 -13.08 0.27 38.59
N ALA A 74 -12.16 1.14 39.02
CA ALA A 74 -11.59 2.18 38.18
C ALA A 74 -10.80 1.60 36.99
N ARG A 75 -9.96 0.58 37.23
CA ARG A 75 -9.23 -0.14 36.16
C ARG A 75 -10.16 -0.88 35.20
N ALA A 76 -11.23 -1.48 35.71
CA ALA A 76 -12.24 -2.14 34.89
C ALA A 76 -12.95 -1.11 33.98
N THR A 77 -13.36 0.02 34.55
CA THR A 77 -14.01 1.11 33.80
C THR A 77 -13.08 1.69 32.72
N ALA A 78 -11.80 1.90 33.04
CA ALA A 78 -10.80 2.38 32.08
C ALA A 78 -10.59 1.38 30.92
N SER A 79 -10.55 0.08 31.24
CA SER A 79 -10.46 -0.99 30.24
C SER A 79 -11.69 -1.08 29.34
N GLU A 80 -12.89 -0.89 29.89
CA GLU A 80 -14.14 -0.87 29.12
C GLU A 80 -14.18 0.32 28.14
N ARG A 81 -13.74 1.50 28.59
CA ARG A 81 -13.63 2.70 27.74
C ARG A 81 -12.59 2.51 26.63
N TYR A 82 -11.43 1.93 26.96
CA TYR A 82 -10.43 1.55 25.96
C TYR A 82 -11.04 0.65 24.89
N GLY A 83 -11.70 -0.44 25.30
CA GLY A 83 -12.35 -1.37 24.38
C GLY A 83 -13.39 -0.68 23.50
N THR A 84 -14.19 0.23 24.07
CA THR A 84 -15.18 1.00 23.31
C THR A 84 -14.55 1.92 22.26
N LEU A 85 -13.43 2.59 22.59
CA LEU A 85 -12.73 3.47 21.65
C LEU A 85 -12.09 2.67 20.51
N VAL A 86 -11.41 1.56 20.83
CA VAL A 86 -10.78 0.69 19.83
C VAL A 86 -11.84 0.06 18.92
N ALA A 87 -12.96 -0.42 19.48
CA ALA A 87 -14.05 -0.99 18.69
C ALA A 87 -14.61 0.03 17.68
N ARG A 88 -14.85 1.27 18.10
CA ARG A 88 -15.32 2.33 17.19
C ARG A 88 -14.29 2.68 16.11
N ALA A 89 -13.00 2.68 16.45
CA ALA A 89 -11.94 2.91 15.48
C ALA A 89 -11.88 1.77 14.45
N GLN A 90 -12.03 0.52 14.89
CA GLN A 90 -12.09 -0.65 14.03
C GLN A 90 -13.32 -0.59 13.11
N GLU A 91 -14.51 -0.25 13.63
CA GLU A 91 -15.73 -0.10 12.83
C GLU A 91 -15.60 0.99 11.75
N ALA A 92 -14.83 2.06 12.01
CA ALA A 92 -14.53 3.07 11.00
C ALA A 92 -13.57 2.52 9.93
N LEU A 93 -12.47 1.88 10.36
CA LEU A 93 -11.50 1.24 9.47
C LEU A 93 -12.17 0.21 8.56
N ASP A 94 -13.01 -0.67 9.09
CA ASP A 94 -13.68 -1.73 8.34
C ASP A 94 -14.61 -1.16 7.25
N ARG A 95 -15.33 -0.07 7.55
CA ARG A 95 -16.19 0.60 6.56
C ARG A 95 -15.38 1.22 5.43
N ASP A 96 -14.30 1.93 5.76
CA ASP A 96 -13.43 2.59 4.79
C ASP A 96 -12.72 1.54 3.91
N LEU A 97 -12.24 0.43 4.50
CA LEU A 97 -11.64 -0.67 3.76
C LEU A 97 -12.64 -1.38 2.84
N ALA A 98 -13.90 -1.54 3.27
CA ALA A 98 -14.94 -2.08 2.43
C ALA A 98 -15.23 -1.18 1.22
N GLN A 99 -15.23 0.14 1.41
CA GLN A 99 -15.34 1.11 0.32
C GLN A 99 -14.16 1.01 -0.66
N LEU A 100 -12.91 1.06 -0.15
CA LEU A 100 -11.71 0.96 -1.00
C LEU A 100 -11.63 -0.38 -1.75
N THR A 101 -12.11 -1.46 -1.15
CA THR A 101 -12.22 -2.77 -1.80
C THR A 101 -13.23 -2.73 -2.95
N ALA A 102 -14.38 -2.07 -2.76
CA ALA A 102 -15.37 -1.90 -3.82
C ALA A 102 -14.82 -1.03 -4.97
N GLU A 103 -14.12 0.05 -4.66
CA GLU A 103 -13.45 0.90 -5.66
C GLU A 103 -12.39 0.12 -6.44
N SER A 104 -11.52 -0.63 -5.75
CA SER A 104 -10.48 -1.46 -6.37
C SER A 104 -11.07 -2.47 -7.37
N ARG A 105 -12.20 -3.12 -7.04
CA ARG A 105 -12.87 -4.08 -7.93
C ARG A 105 -13.33 -3.47 -9.25
N VAL A 106 -13.62 -2.17 -9.28
CA VAL A 106 -14.06 -1.46 -10.48
C VAL A 106 -12.88 -0.86 -11.24
N VAL A 107 -11.91 -0.29 -10.52
CA VAL A 107 -10.74 0.38 -11.11
C VAL A 107 -9.74 -0.60 -11.69
N GLU A 108 -9.40 -1.69 -10.98
CA GLU A 108 -8.34 -2.63 -11.37
C GLU A 108 -8.57 -3.24 -12.78
N PRO A 109 -9.77 -3.71 -13.15
CA PRO A 109 -10.01 -4.26 -14.49
C PRO A 109 -9.99 -3.20 -15.60
N ALA A 110 -10.18 -1.92 -15.25
CA ALA A 110 -10.20 -0.80 -16.20
C ALA A 110 -8.79 -0.25 -16.49
N LEU A 111 -7.78 -0.66 -15.72
CA LEU A 111 -6.42 -0.16 -15.88
C LEU A 111 -5.85 -0.52 -17.27
N PRO A 112 -5.29 0.45 -18.00
CA PRO A 112 -4.58 0.16 -19.25
C PRO A 112 -3.29 -0.62 -18.97
N MET A 113 -2.75 -1.23 -20.01
CA MET A 113 -1.55 -2.10 -19.95
C MET A 113 -0.42 -1.56 -19.06
N ALA A 114 -0.09 -0.27 -19.17
CA ALA A 114 1.00 0.34 -18.39
C ALA A 114 0.75 0.36 -16.87
N LEU A 115 -0.52 0.44 -16.46
CA LEU A 115 -0.96 0.53 -15.07
C LEU A 115 -1.45 -0.83 -14.52
N ALA A 116 -1.74 -1.79 -15.38
CA ALA A 116 -2.31 -3.08 -15.00
C ALA A 116 -1.28 -4.08 -14.43
N GLY A 117 -1.75 -5.02 -13.60
CA GLY A 117 -0.99 -6.21 -13.20
C GLY A 117 -0.64 -7.11 -14.40
N TRP A 118 0.38 -7.96 -14.28
CA TRP A 118 0.78 -8.88 -15.36
C TRP A 118 -0.24 -9.98 -15.65
N ASP A 119 -1.06 -10.30 -14.66
CA ASP A 119 -2.20 -11.23 -14.72
C ASP A 119 -3.45 -10.63 -15.37
N SER A 120 -3.45 -9.33 -15.65
CA SER A 120 -4.58 -8.65 -16.29
C SER A 120 -4.79 -9.15 -17.72
N PRO A 121 -6.04 -9.40 -18.14
CA PRO A 121 -6.36 -9.84 -19.50
C PRO A 121 -5.99 -8.80 -20.57
N VAL A 122 -5.73 -7.54 -20.19
CA VAL A 122 -5.25 -6.49 -21.11
C VAL A 122 -3.96 -6.88 -21.83
N TRP A 123 -3.16 -7.78 -21.24
CA TRP A 123 -1.93 -8.29 -21.83
C TRP A 123 -2.16 -9.35 -22.92
N HIS A 124 -3.30 -10.03 -22.94
CA HIS A 124 -3.56 -11.12 -23.92
C HIS A 124 -3.58 -10.64 -25.37
N ALA A 125 -3.97 -9.39 -25.61
CA ALA A 125 -4.00 -8.77 -26.92
C ALA A 125 -2.83 -7.79 -27.12
N TYR A 126 -1.67 -8.06 -26.51
CA TYR A 126 -0.52 -7.17 -26.53
C TYR A 126 -0.18 -6.67 -27.94
N ARG A 127 -0.04 -5.34 -28.04
CA ARG A 127 0.53 -4.62 -29.18
C ARG A 127 1.47 -3.55 -28.62
N PRO A 128 2.67 -3.36 -29.19
CA PRO A 128 3.56 -2.29 -28.76
C PRO A 128 2.84 -0.94 -28.85
N PRO A 129 2.94 -0.09 -27.81
CA PRO A 129 2.26 1.20 -27.80
C PRO A 129 2.92 2.18 -28.78
N GLU A 130 2.14 3.13 -29.28
CA GLU A 130 2.63 4.18 -30.18
C GLU A 130 3.22 5.39 -29.45
N ARG A 131 2.87 5.56 -28.16
CA ARG A 131 3.31 6.67 -27.32
C ARG A 131 3.85 6.16 -25.99
N PRO A 132 4.80 6.88 -25.36
CA PRO A 132 5.20 6.60 -23.99
C PRO A 132 4.00 6.71 -23.04
N PRO A 133 3.93 5.89 -21.97
CA PRO A 133 2.82 5.92 -21.03
C PRO A 133 2.98 7.07 -20.03
N LEU A 134 1.85 7.47 -19.43
CA LEU A 134 1.83 8.51 -18.40
C LEU A 134 2.52 8.06 -17.11
N ALA A 135 2.31 6.79 -16.76
CA ALA A 135 2.77 6.17 -15.54
C ALA A 135 2.96 4.67 -15.75
N VAL A 136 3.62 4.02 -14.80
CA VAL A 136 3.84 2.58 -14.80
C VAL A 136 3.56 1.99 -13.42
N ARG A 137 2.96 0.80 -13.37
CA ARG A 137 2.82 0.05 -12.12
C ARG A 137 4.13 -0.65 -11.76
N LEU A 138 4.64 -0.36 -10.56
CA LEU A 138 5.83 -1.00 -9.98
C LEU A 138 5.51 -2.24 -9.13
N GLY A 139 4.28 -2.34 -8.64
CA GLY A 139 3.88 -3.43 -7.75
C GLY A 139 2.52 -3.17 -7.12
N GLU A 140 2.36 -3.68 -5.90
CA GLU A 140 1.13 -3.57 -5.11
C GLU A 140 1.47 -3.16 -3.69
N LEU A 141 0.65 -2.27 -3.15
CA LEU A 141 0.64 -1.91 -1.74
C LEU A 141 -0.40 -2.78 -1.04
N ARG A 142 0.00 -3.36 0.09
CA ARG A 142 -0.82 -4.23 0.93
C ARG A 142 -0.66 -3.80 2.37
N LEU A 143 -1.69 -4.05 3.17
CA LEU A 143 -1.67 -3.83 4.61
C LEU A 143 -1.75 -5.18 5.35
N PRO A 144 -1.03 -5.34 6.47
CA PRO A 144 -1.24 -6.46 7.37
C PRO A 144 -2.69 -6.55 7.89
N GLU A 145 -3.32 -5.40 8.12
CA GLU A 145 -4.69 -5.28 8.63
C GLU A 145 -5.75 -5.67 7.58
N ALA A 146 -5.40 -5.63 6.29
CA ALA A 146 -6.30 -5.90 5.17
C ALA A 146 -5.55 -6.60 4.02
N PRO A 147 -5.15 -7.87 4.19
CA PRO A 147 -4.28 -8.55 3.23
C PRO A 147 -4.93 -8.72 1.85
N GLU A 148 -6.27 -8.70 1.80
CA GLU A 148 -7.03 -8.88 0.56
C GLU A 148 -7.17 -7.59 -0.26
N LEU A 149 -6.93 -6.42 0.33
CA LEU A 149 -6.93 -5.15 -0.40
C LEU A 149 -5.56 -4.92 -1.04
N ARG A 150 -5.55 -4.82 -2.37
CA ARG A 150 -4.35 -4.57 -3.18
C ARG A 150 -4.51 -3.25 -3.91
N VAL A 151 -3.72 -2.26 -3.52
CA VAL A 151 -3.69 -0.96 -4.21
C VAL A 151 -2.50 -0.96 -5.17
N PRO A 152 -2.67 -0.69 -6.47
CA PRO A 152 -1.56 -0.62 -7.41
C PRO A 152 -0.56 0.47 -7.02
N MET A 153 0.73 0.12 -6.95
CA MET A 153 1.80 1.11 -6.78
C MET A 153 2.16 1.69 -8.14
N LEU A 154 1.65 2.88 -8.46
CA LEU A 154 1.89 3.58 -9.73
C LEU A 154 2.92 4.69 -9.55
N VAL A 155 3.79 4.88 -10.54
CA VAL A 155 4.73 6.00 -10.61
C VAL A 155 4.63 6.70 -11.96
N ARG A 156 4.65 8.04 -11.95
CA ARG A 156 4.63 8.83 -13.19
C ARG A 156 5.95 8.74 -13.95
N LEU A 157 5.85 8.88 -15.26
CA LEU A 157 6.99 8.95 -16.16
C LEU A 157 7.08 10.35 -16.81
N PRO A 158 8.30 10.85 -17.11
CA PRO A 158 9.59 10.26 -16.74
C PRO A 158 9.79 10.26 -15.22
N LEU A 159 10.64 9.34 -14.72
CA LEU A 159 10.95 9.29 -13.30
C LEU A 159 11.74 10.55 -12.90
N GLU A 160 11.20 11.34 -11.98
CA GLU A 160 11.89 12.51 -11.41
C GLU A 160 13.11 12.11 -10.57
N ARG A 161 13.13 10.87 -10.06
CA ARG A 161 14.22 10.31 -9.25
C ARG A 161 14.46 8.86 -9.61
N GLY A 162 15.70 8.41 -9.49
CA GLY A 162 16.05 7.00 -9.69
C GLY A 162 15.31 6.09 -8.72
N LEU A 163 14.88 4.93 -9.21
CA LEU A 163 14.30 3.88 -8.37
C LEU A 163 15.42 3.04 -7.75
N TRP A 164 15.42 2.91 -6.43
CA TRP A 164 16.33 2.03 -5.71
C TRP A 164 15.59 0.76 -5.28
N ILE A 165 16.08 -0.40 -5.69
CA ILE A 165 15.54 -1.70 -5.29
C ILE A 165 16.52 -2.30 -4.28
N ASP A 166 16.11 -2.35 -3.02
CA ASP A 166 16.88 -3.01 -1.97
C ASP A 166 16.27 -4.38 -1.65
N ALA A 167 17.10 -5.32 -1.19
CA ALA A 167 16.69 -6.65 -0.76
C ALA A 167 16.00 -6.64 0.63
N GLY A 168 15.58 -5.46 1.11
CA GLY A 168 15.02 -5.23 2.44
C GLY A 168 16.04 -5.34 3.58
N ARG A 169 15.57 -5.01 4.79
CA ARG A 169 16.20 -5.38 6.07
C ARG A 169 15.37 -6.50 6.67
N LEU A 170 16.01 -7.60 7.09
CA LEU A 170 15.38 -8.47 8.10
C LEU A 170 15.25 -7.61 9.37
N GLN A 171 14.05 -7.52 9.94
CA GLN A 171 13.96 -7.02 11.31
C GLN A 171 14.71 -8.02 12.20
N ASP A 172 15.58 -7.45 13.04
CA ASP A 172 16.45 -8.08 14.03
C ASP A 172 17.82 -8.60 13.53
N GLY A 173 18.88 -7.95 14.01
CA GLY A 173 20.23 -8.49 14.06
C GLY A 173 21.27 -7.72 13.24
N GLU A 174 22.08 -6.91 13.92
CA GLU A 174 23.32 -6.37 13.37
C GLU A 174 24.22 -7.49 12.84
N GLY A 175 24.67 -7.37 11.58
CA GLY A 175 25.84 -8.09 11.08
C GLY A 175 25.64 -9.39 10.30
N GLU A 176 24.42 -9.85 10.04
CA GLU A 176 24.22 -11.12 9.31
C GLU A 176 24.18 -10.92 7.78
N SER A 177 24.94 -11.73 7.05
CA SER A 177 24.91 -11.75 5.58
C SER A 177 23.48 -11.94 5.08
N ARG A 178 22.96 -10.99 4.29
CA ARG A 178 21.62 -11.12 3.71
C ARG A 178 21.50 -12.48 3.01
N PRO A 179 20.42 -13.24 3.21
CA PRO A 179 20.21 -14.49 2.50
C PRO A 179 20.40 -14.26 1.00
N ALA A 180 21.15 -15.14 0.33
CA ALA A 180 21.39 -15.04 -1.12
C ALA A 180 20.07 -14.93 -1.91
N GLY A 181 19.00 -15.56 -1.40
CA GLY A 181 17.65 -15.49 -1.96
C GLY A 181 17.06 -14.08 -2.01
N LEU A 182 17.24 -13.23 -0.99
CA LEU A 182 16.68 -11.87 -1.02
C LEU A 182 17.36 -10.98 -2.07
N ARG A 183 18.68 -11.15 -2.27
CA ARG A 183 19.41 -10.44 -3.33
C ARG A 183 18.97 -10.90 -4.72
N ALA A 184 18.72 -12.20 -4.90
CA ALA A 184 18.18 -12.75 -6.15
C ALA A 184 16.79 -12.16 -6.44
N LEU A 185 15.90 -12.12 -5.45
CA LEU A 185 14.57 -11.51 -5.60
C LEU A 185 14.62 -10.03 -5.95
N ALA A 186 15.55 -9.27 -5.40
CA ALA A 186 15.76 -7.87 -5.76
C ALA A 186 16.21 -7.73 -7.23
N ALA A 187 17.13 -8.58 -7.70
CA ALA A 187 17.56 -8.59 -9.10
C ALA A 187 16.44 -9.02 -10.05
N GLU A 188 15.65 -10.02 -9.70
CA GLU A 188 14.46 -10.44 -10.45
C GLU A 188 13.42 -9.33 -10.53
N SER A 189 13.18 -8.62 -9.42
CA SER A 189 12.29 -7.46 -9.40
C SER A 189 12.78 -6.36 -10.34
N ALA A 190 14.09 -6.07 -10.34
CA ALA A 190 14.68 -5.12 -11.28
C ALA A 190 14.46 -5.55 -12.74
N ALA A 191 14.70 -6.82 -13.05
CA ALA A 191 14.48 -7.37 -14.40
C ALA A 191 13.02 -7.26 -14.84
N LEU A 192 12.07 -7.60 -13.97
CA LEU A 192 10.64 -7.49 -14.26
C LEU A 192 10.20 -6.04 -14.49
N LEU A 193 10.74 -5.08 -13.73
CA LEU A 193 10.47 -3.66 -13.95
C LEU A 193 11.08 -3.15 -15.25
N THR A 194 12.29 -3.59 -15.61
CA THR A 194 12.90 -3.27 -16.92
C THR A 194 12.06 -3.85 -18.06
N LEU A 195 11.65 -5.13 -17.97
CA LEU A 195 10.76 -5.75 -18.97
C LEU A 195 9.44 -5.00 -19.09
N ARG A 196 8.85 -4.60 -17.98
CA ARG A 196 7.63 -3.79 -17.97
C ARG A 196 7.85 -2.48 -18.72
N LEU A 197 8.88 -1.72 -18.36
CA LEU A 197 9.21 -0.46 -19.02
C LEU A 197 9.39 -0.64 -20.52
N LEU A 198 10.10 -1.68 -20.96
CA LEU A 198 10.26 -1.98 -22.39
C LEU A 198 8.94 -2.32 -23.07
N ALA A 199 8.09 -3.14 -22.44
CA ALA A 199 6.82 -3.58 -23.02
C ALA A 199 5.82 -2.43 -23.19
N VAL A 200 5.86 -1.45 -22.30
CA VAL A 200 4.90 -0.32 -22.25
C VAL A 200 5.41 0.94 -22.94
N HIS A 201 6.62 0.92 -23.52
CA HIS A 201 7.14 2.01 -24.35
C HIS A 201 7.09 1.65 -25.83
N PRO A 202 7.03 2.65 -26.73
CA PRO A 202 7.17 2.40 -28.15
C PRO A 202 8.50 1.73 -28.47
N PRO A 203 8.55 0.82 -29.47
CA PRO A 203 9.79 0.20 -29.89
C PRO A 203 10.87 1.25 -30.22
N GLY A 204 12.04 1.12 -29.59
CA GLY A 204 13.17 2.06 -29.76
C GLY A 204 13.05 3.38 -28.99
N ALA A 205 11.96 3.64 -28.25
CA ALA A 205 11.81 4.85 -27.46
C ALA A 205 12.52 4.79 -26.08
N LEU A 206 12.95 3.60 -25.66
CA LEU A 206 13.67 3.38 -24.41
C LEU A 206 14.88 2.47 -24.64
N THR A 207 16.05 2.93 -24.20
CA THR A 207 17.29 2.13 -24.20
C THR A 207 17.69 1.84 -22.75
N PRO A 208 17.55 0.60 -22.27
CA PRO A 208 17.96 0.24 -20.91
C PRO A 208 19.48 0.07 -20.85
N HIS A 209 20.10 0.68 -19.83
CA HIS A 209 21.50 0.43 -19.50
C HIS A 209 21.55 -0.35 -18.20
N LEU A 210 22.04 -1.59 -18.27
CA LEU A 210 22.17 -2.46 -17.12
C LEU A 210 23.62 -2.47 -16.63
N LEU A 211 23.82 -2.07 -15.37
CA LEU A 211 25.11 -2.13 -14.70
C LEU A 211 25.02 -3.07 -13.50
N ASP A 212 25.68 -4.22 -13.60
CA ASP A 212 25.80 -5.20 -12.51
C ASP A 212 27.28 -5.49 -12.23
N PRO A 213 27.95 -4.64 -11.44
CA PRO A 213 29.38 -4.77 -11.18
C PRO A 213 29.73 -6.01 -10.33
N ALA A 214 28.77 -6.56 -9.58
CA ALA A 214 28.96 -7.75 -8.76
C ALA A 214 28.64 -9.05 -9.50
N GLY A 215 28.01 -8.97 -10.68
CA GLY A 215 27.55 -10.13 -11.46
C GLY A 215 26.42 -10.92 -10.82
N SER A 216 25.85 -10.43 -9.72
CA SER A 216 24.87 -11.15 -8.89
C SER A 216 23.49 -11.25 -9.53
N GLY A 217 23.18 -10.42 -10.53
CA GLY A 217 21.94 -10.44 -11.29
C GLY A 217 22.03 -11.17 -12.63
N THR A 218 23.16 -11.81 -12.95
CA THR A 218 23.40 -12.45 -14.27
C THR A 218 22.24 -13.35 -14.72
N ALA A 219 21.72 -14.20 -13.83
CA ALA A 219 20.60 -15.09 -14.15
C ALA A 219 19.29 -14.31 -14.41
N ALA A 220 18.98 -13.32 -13.57
CA ALA A 220 17.76 -12.50 -13.68
C ALA A 220 17.73 -11.68 -14.98
N PHE A 221 18.88 -11.18 -15.41
CA PHE A 221 18.99 -10.32 -16.59
C PHE A 221 19.26 -11.07 -17.90
N ALA A 222 19.33 -12.40 -17.89
CA ALA A 222 19.69 -13.20 -19.06
C ALA A 222 18.75 -12.98 -20.26
N GLY A 223 17.45 -12.77 -20.01
CA GLY A 223 16.44 -12.51 -21.05
C GLY A 223 16.31 -11.05 -21.50
N LEU A 224 17.10 -10.14 -20.92
CA LEU A 224 17.13 -8.71 -21.25
C LEU A 224 18.33 -8.30 -22.12
N ARG A 225 19.24 -9.25 -22.37
CA ARG A 225 20.47 -9.06 -23.15
C ARG A 225 20.28 -9.48 -24.61
#